data_AF-A0A3R8Z3E7-F1
#
_entry.id   AF-A0A3R8Z3E7-F1
#
_cell.length_a   1.000
_cell.length_b   1.000
_cell.length_c   1.000
_cell.angle_alpha   90.00
_cell.angle_beta   90.00
_cell.angle_gamma   90.00
#
_symmetry.space_group_name_H-M   'P 1'
#
loop_
_entity.id
_entity.type
_entity.pdbx_description
1 polymer ?
#
loop_
_entity_poly.entity_id
_entity_poly.type
_entity_poly.pdbx_seq_one_letter_code
_entity_poly.pdbx_strand_id
1 'polypeptide(L)'
;MNKETDKATETLLCTGICLIWYGITLLIGITPLHAFLTENGVLMPVLCLLEFSVLVPLWRWYNRYHDGVPSGALRLRPLLLFGLLLLTLIFSQSFYLQPESWTATQLNGDEQIEAWRTLAFSLAVVILAPVAEEIVFRGFLLQALLTMVPGQRLACALLTSLIFAGLHTQYVHLQTLLALTALSLLLCLARFYSGGLKLPVVLHMLNNFIGVAPWLWATFLR
;
A
#
# COMPACT_ATOMS: atom_id res chain seq x y z
N MET A 1 17.29 30.70 -2.80
CA MET A 1 17.26 29.48 -3.65
C MET A 1 16.29 29.71 -4.80
N ASN A 2 16.65 29.28 -6.01
CA ASN A 2 15.77 29.41 -7.18
C ASN A 2 14.63 28.37 -7.09
N LYS A 3 13.39 28.75 -7.42
CA LYS A 3 12.20 27.86 -7.33
C LYS A 3 12.34 26.61 -8.21
N GLU A 4 13.03 26.73 -9.35
CA GLU A 4 13.27 25.62 -10.28
C GLU A 4 14.22 24.57 -9.69
N THR A 5 15.31 25.01 -9.03
CA THR A 5 16.25 24.09 -8.36
C THR A 5 15.59 23.34 -7.20
N ASP A 6 14.64 23.97 -6.51
CA ASP A 6 13.91 23.38 -5.39
C ASP A 6 12.99 22.24 -5.84
N LYS A 7 12.23 22.45 -6.94
CA LYS A 7 11.37 21.41 -7.54
C LYS A 7 12.15 20.22 -8.07
N ALA A 8 13.30 20.47 -8.70
CA ALA A 8 14.17 19.41 -9.23
C ALA A 8 14.70 18.53 -8.10
N THR A 9 15.18 19.14 -7.00
CA THR A 9 15.63 18.42 -5.81
C THR A 9 14.50 17.60 -5.18
N GLU A 10 13.32 18.18 -5.00
CA GLU A 10 12.16 17.48 -4.44
C GLU A 10 11.78 16.26 -5.29
N THR A 11 11.69 16.43 -6.61
CA THR A 11 11.34 15.36 -7.55
C THR A 11 12.36 14.23 -7.51
N LEU A 12 13.66 14.56 -7.49
CA LEU A 12 14.73 13.56 -7.41
C LEU A 12 14.69 12.79 -6.10
N LEU A 13 14.47 13.46 -4.96
CA LEU A 13 14.36 12.80 -3.65
C LEU A 13 13.15 11.86 -3.61
N CYS A 14 11.98 12.31 -4.05
CA CYS A 14 10.78 11.50 -4.07
C CYS A 14 10.95 10.27 -4.98
N THR A 15 11.50 10.47 -6.19
CA THR A 15 11.76 9.39 -7.13
C THR A 15 12.79 8.40 -6.58
N GLY A 16 13.87 8.90 -5.96
CA GLY A 16 14.90 8.08 -5.33
C GLY A 16 14.35 7.18 -4.23
N ILE A 17 13.44 7.67 -3.39
CA ILE A 17 12.80 6.85 -2.35
C ILE A 17 11.91 5.76 -2.96
N CYS A 18 11.20 6.05 -4.06
CA CYS A 18 10.43 5.03 -4.79
C CYS A 18 11.36 3.95 -5.38
N LEU A 19 12.54 4.34 -5.89
CA LEU A 19 13.54 3.40 -6.40
C LEU A 19 14.16 2.56 -5.28
N ILE A 20 14.37 3.12 -4.08
CA ILE A 20 14.83 2.36 -2.92
C ILE A 20 13.82 1.29 -2.55
N TRP A 21 12.53 1.64 -2.46
CA TRP A 21 11.46 0.68 -2.20
C TRP A 21 11.46 -0.46 -3.22
N TYR A 22 11.43 -0.13 -4.52
CA TYR A 22 11.44 -1.14 -5.58
C TYR A 22 12.73 -1.98 -5.57
N GLY A 23 13.87 -1.36 -5.23
CA GLY A 23 15.16 -2.03 -5.06
C GLY A 23 15.16 -3.07 -3.94
N ILE A 24 14.46 -2.82 -2.82
CA ILE A 24 14.28 -3.79 -1.73
C ILE A 24 13.53 -5.02 -2.25
N THR A 25 12.43 -4.81 -2.96
CA THR A 25 11.61 -5.89 -3.54
C THR A 25 12.43 -6.72 -4.55
N LEU A 26 13.18 -6.06 -5.44
CA LEU A 26 14.05 -6.74 -6.41
C LEU A 26 15.18 -7.52 -5.74
N LEU A 27 15.83 -6.95 -4.72
CA LEU A 27 16.93 -7.59 -4.01
C LEU A 27 16.48 -8.91 -3.38
N ILE A 28 15.31 -8.93 -2.73
CA ILE A 28 14.76 -10.18 -2.21
C ILE A 28 14.44 -11.12 -3.37
N GLY A 29 13.72 -10.64 -4.39
CA GLY A 29 13.24 -11.46 -5.51
C GLY A 29 14.30 -12.23 -6.31
N ILE A 30 15.53 -11.71 -6.41
CA ILE A 30 16.61 -12.36 -7.18
C ILE A 30 17.52 -13.28 -6.35
N THR A 31 17.31 -13.36 -5.04
CA THR A 31 18.18 -14.13 -4.15
C THR A 31 17.60 -15.52 -3.83
N PRO A 32 18.44 -16.52 -3.50
CA PRO A 32 17.95 -17.82 -3.01
C PRO A 32 17.08 -17.70 -1.75
N LEU A 33 17.20 -16.57 -1.02
CA LEU A 33 16.37 -16.22 0.11
C LEU A 33 14.88 -16.15 -0.27
N HIS A 34 14.53 -15.72 -1.49
CA HIS A 34 13.12 -15.67 -1.92
C HIS A 34 12.44 -17.04 -1.84
N ALA A 35 13.08 -18.07 -2.41
CA ALA A 35 12.53 -19.43 -2.41
C ALA A 35 12.38 -19.94 -0.97
N PHE A 36 13.43 -19.79 -0.15
CA PHE A 36 13.40 -20.17 1.26
C PHE A 36 12.27 -19.48 2.04
N LEU A 37 12.10 -18.16 1.88
CA LEU A 37 11.04 -17.42 2.57
C LEU A 37 9.64 -17.80 2.08
N THR A 38 9.50 -18.13 0.79
CA THR A 38 8.24 -18.57 0.19
C THR A 38 7.84 -19.95 0.72
N GLU A 39 8.76 -20.91 0.70
CA GLU A 39 8.54 -22.28 1.21
C GLU A 39 8.17 -22.28 2.70
N ASN A 40 8.73 -21.36 3.48
CA ASN A 40 8.41 -21.19 4.89
C ASN A 40 7.21 -20.27 5.16
N GLY A 41 6.58 -19.71 4.12
CA GLY A 41 5.40 -18.87 4.24
C GLY A 41 5.61 -17.54 4.99
N VAL A 42 6.85 -17.03 5.00
CA VAL A 42 7.25 -15.81 5.72
C VAL A 42 7.74 -14.70 4.79
N LEU A 43 7.67 -14.90 3.47
CA LEU A 43 8.09 -13.90 2.47
C LEU A 43 7.42 -12.54 2.70
N MET A 44 6.09 -12.49 2.77
CA MET A 44 5.37 -11.23 2.92
C MET A 44 5.64 -10.54 4.27
N PRO A 45 5.59 -11.23 5.43
CA PRO A 45 6.03 -10.66 6.70
C PRO A 45 7.42 -10.04 6.66
N VAL A 46 8.41 -10.74 6.10
CA VAL A 46 9.79 -10.27 6.05
C VAL A 46 9.93 -9.08 5.10
N LEU A 47 9.33 -9.16 3.90
CA LEU A 47 9.38 -8.08 2.91
C LEU A 47 8.74 -6.79 3.46
N CYS A 48 7.52 -6.88 3.98
CA CYS A 48 6.81 -5.72 4.53
C CYS A 48 7.55 -5.12 5.74
N LEU A 49 8.16 -5.95 6.59
CA LEU A 49 8.96 -5.47 7.72
C LEU A 49 10.22 -4.73 7.26
N LEU A 50 10.91 -5.24 6.24
CA LEU A 50 12.10 -4.60 5.69
C LEU A 50 11.75 -3.26 5.03
N GLU A 51 10.72 -3.23 4.18
CA GLU A 51 10.23 -2.02 3.54
C GLU A 51 9.79 -0.98 4.59
N PHE A 52 9.01 -1.39 5.59
CA PHE A 52 8.61 -0.52 6.70
C PHE A 52 9.81 0.06 7.46
N SER A 53 10.78 -0.79 7.78
CA SER A 53 11.98 -0.42 8.56
C SER A 53 12.88 0.57 7.83
N VAL A 54 12.87 0.57 6.50
CA VAL A 54 13.61 1.54 5.67
C VAL A 54 12.80 2.79 5.39
N LEU A 55 11.54 2.64 4.98
CA LEU A 55 10.71 3.73 4.47
C LEU A 55 10.24 4.68 5.57
N VAL A 56 9.87 4.17 6.75
CA VAL A 56 9.39 5.04 7.84
C VAL A 56 10.49 6.00 8.33
N PRO A 57 11.74 5.57 8.59
CA PRO A 57 12.83 6.49 8.89
C PRO A 57 13.13 7.49 7.77
N LEU A 58 13.15 7.05 6.50
CA LEU A 58 13.38 7.93 5.34
C LEU A 58 12.28 8.99 5.23
N TRP A 59 11.02 8.59 5.40
CA TRP A 59 9.89 9.51 5.41
C TRP A 59 9.95 10.51 6.56
N ARG A 60 10.33 10.08 7.77
CA ARG A 60 10.55 10.98 8.90
C ARG A 60 11.70 11.94 8.66
N TRP A 61 12.80 11.46 8.06
CA TRP A 61 13.94 12.30 7.70
C TRP A 61 13.54 13.35 6.65
N TYR A 62 12.84 12.94 5.58
CA TYR A 62 12.37 13.84 4.53
C TYR A 62 11.51 14.97 5.11
N ASN A 63 10.56 14.63 5.98
CA ASN A 63 9.67 15.60 6.63
C ASN A 63 10.33 16.54 7.65
N ARG A 64 11.61 16.35 7.99
CA ARG A 64 12.37 17.35 8.77
C ARG A 64 12.83 18.53 7.93
N TYR A 65 12.90 18.34 6.61
CA TYR A 65 13.50 19.31 5.68
C TYR A 65 12.54 19.75 4.57
N HIS A 66 11.47 18.99 4.32
CA HIS A 66 10.50 19.25 3.25
C HIS A 66 9.07 18.99 3.75
N ASP A 67 8.10 19.76 3.26
CA ASP A 67 6.70 19.68 3.69
C ASP A 67 5.78 18.93 2.71
N GLY A 68 6.33 18.31 1.65
CA GLY A 68 5.54 17.70 0.57
C GLY A 68 4.75 16.44 0.96
N VAL A 69 5.18 15.73 2.02
CA VAL A 69 4.61 14.41 2.40
C VAL A 69 4.20 14.36 3.88
N PRO A 70 3.32 15.26 4.33
CA PRO A 70 2.99 15.36 5.75
C PRO A 70 2.17 14.16 6.22
N SER A 71 2.31 13.82 7.50
CA SER A 71 1.49 12.77 8.12
C SER A 71 0.00 13.13 8.14
N GLY A 72 -0.32 14.41 8.28
CA GLY A 72 -1.68 14.90 8.45
C GLY A 72 -2.31 14.52 9.79
N ALA A 73 -3.60 14.84 9.93
CA ALA A 73 -4.40 14.51 11.11
C ALA A 73 -5.63 13.70 10.70
N LEU A 74 -5.97 12.70 11.52
CA LEU A 74 -7.24 11.99 11.38
C LEU A 74 -8.35 12.83 11.97
N ARG A 75 -9.39 13.05 11.17
CA ARG A 75 -10.61 13.72 11.59
C ARG A 75 -11.75 12.73 11.44
N LEU A 76 -12.71 12.78 12.37
CA LEU A 76 -13.81 11.81 12.39
C LEU A 76 -14.70 11.91 11.15
N ARG A 77 -15.10 13.13 10.72
CA ARG A 77 -16.01 13.29 9.57
C ARG A 77 -15.42 12.73 8.26
N PRO A 78 -14.17 13.04 7.88
CA PRO A 78 -13.57 12.44 6.69
C PRO A 78 -13.35 10.94 6.85
N LEU A 79 -12.99 10.45 8.04
CA LEU A 79 -12.85 9.02 8.30
C LEU A 79 -14.17 8.28 8.05
N LEU A 80 -15.29 8.79 8.55
CA LEU A 80 -16.61 8.18 8.35
C LEU A 80 -17.05 8.25 6.88
N LEU A 81 -16.88 9.41 6.23
CA LEU A 81 -17.25 9.59 4.82
C LEU A 81 -16.48 8.64 3.91
N PHE A 82 -15.15 8.67 4.00
CA PHE A 82 -14.31 7.81 3.16
C PHE A 82 -14.40 6.34 3.56
N GLY A 83 -14.65 6.03 4.84
CA GLY A 83 -14.95 4.68 5.29
C GLY A 83 -16.22 4.13 4.64
N LEU A 84 -17.30 4.94 4.58
CA LEU A 84 -18.53 4.54 3.89
C LEU A 84 -18.30 4.36 2.37
N LEU A 85 -17.53 5.25 1.74
CA LEU A 85 -17.17 5.10 0.32
C LEU A 85 -16.38 3.81 0.07
N LEU A 86 -15.44 3.48 0.96
CA LEU A 86 -14.68 2.24 0.89
C LEU A 86 -15.58 1.01 1.06
N LEU A 87 -16.47 1.00 2.06
CA LEU A 87 -17.40 -0.10 2.26
C LEU A 87 -18.35 -0.28 1.07
N THR A 88 -18.80 0.83 0.47
CA THR A 88 -19.62 0.80 -0.75
C THR A 88 -18.84 0.22 -1.93
N LEU A 89 -17.56 0.59 -2.06
CA LEU A 89 -16.67 0.06 -3.09
C LEU A 89 -16.45 -1.46 -2.92
N ILE A 90 -16.15 -1.91 -1.70
CA ILE A 90 -15.98 -3.34 -1.38
C ILE A 90 -17.27 -4.12 -1.63
N PHE A 91 -18.42 -3.56 -1.21
CA PHE A 91 -19.72 -4.18 -1.45
C PHE A 91 -20.01 -4.33 -2.95
N SER A 92 -19.76 -3.29 -3.75
CA SER A 92 -19.87 -3.34 -5.21
C SER A 92 -18.98 -4.44 -5.81
N GLN A 93 -17.74 -4.53 -5.33
CA GLN A 93 -16.76 -5.53 -5.75
C GLN A 93 -17.18 -6.97 -5.45
N SER A 94 -17.93 -7.22 -4.37
CA SER A 94 -18.37 -8.57 -3.99
C SER A 94 -19.29 -9.25 -5.02
N PHE A 95 -19.89 -8.49 -5.95
CA PHE A 95 -20.75 -9.05 -7.00
C PHE A 95 -19.98 -9.64 -8.18
N TYR A 96 -18.69 -9.31 -8.35
CA TYR A 96 -17.93 -9.69 -9.55
C TYR A 96 -16.51 -10.17 -9.28
N LEU A 97 -15.90 -9.86 -8.13
CA LEU A 97 -14.57 -10.34 -7.80
C LEU A 97 -14.54 -11.86 -7.66
N GLN A 98 -13.52 -12.46 -8.25
CA GLN A 98 -13.23 -13.88 -8.13
C GLN A 98 -12.13 -14.09 -7.08
N PRO A 99 -12.11 -15.23 -6.38
CA PRO A 99 -11.03 -15.56 -5.46
C PRO A 99 -9.68 -15.64 -6.17
N GLU A 100 -8.68 -14.93 -5.66
CA GLU A 100 -7.30 -14.98 -6.16
C GLU A 100 -6.53 -16.15 -5.53
N SER A 101 -5.81 -16.91 -6.36
CA SER A 101 -5.05 -18.08 -5.91
C SER A 101 -3.89 -17.71 -4.99
N TRP A 102 -3.26 -16.55 -5.21
CA TRP A 102 -2.13 -16.10 -4.41
C TRP A 102 -2.47 -15.96 -2.92
N THR A 103 -3.61 -15.37 -2.58
CA THR A 103 -4.02 -15.23 -1.17
C THR A 103 -4.21 -16.59 -0.51
N ALA A 104 -4.79 -17.54 -1.25
CA ALA A 104 -4.96 -18.91 -0.78
C ALA A 104 -3.62 -19.64 -0.58
N THR A 105 -2.61 -19.43 -1.44
CA THR A 105 -1.29 -20.06 -1.25
C THR A 105 -0.51 -19.52 -0.05
N GLN A 106 -0.78 -18.27 0.36
CA GLN A 106 -0.17 -17.71 1.57
C GLN A 106 -0.80 -18.26 2.86
N LEU A 107 -2.08 -18.65 2.81
CA LEU A 107 -2.90 -18.90 4.00
C LEU A 107 -3.41 -20.34 4.17
N ASN A 108 -3.35 -21.20 3.14
CA ASN A 108 -3.77 -22.61 3.24
C ASN A 108 -2.58 -23.55 3.53
N GLY A 109 -2.66 -24.39 4.57
CA GLY A 109 -1.82 -25.60 4.75
C GLY A 109 -1.63 -26.06 6.20
N ASP A 110 -1.95 -27.32 6.54
CA ASP A 110 -1.81 -28.04 7.84
C ASP A 110 -2.08 -27.28 9.17
N GLU A 111 -3.25 -27.58 9.78
CA GLU A 111 -3.96 -26.90 10.88
C GLU A 111 -3.13 -26.30 12.04
N GLN A 112 -2.05 -26.93 12.50
CA GLN A 112 -1.30 -26.46 13.68
C GLN A 112 -0.22 -25.42 13.34
N ILE A 113 0.33 -25.48 12.12
CA ILE A 113 1.34 -24.55 11.60
C ILE A 113 0.65 -23.27 11.07
N GLU A 114 -0.67 -23.30 10.87
CA GLU A 114 -1.48 -22.24 10.27
C GLU A 114 -1.66 -20.99 11.15
N ALA A 115 -1.82 -21.12 12.46
CA ALA A 115 -2.24 -19.98 13.30
C ALA A 115 -1.23 -18.83 13.30
N TRP A 116 0.03 -19.11 13.61
CA TRP A 116 1.05 -18.06 13.67
C TRP A 116 1.36 -17.48 12.28
N ARG A 117 1.31 -18.31 11.22
CA ARG A 117 1.53 -17.85 9.83
C ARG A 117 0.43 -16.92 9.38
N THR A 118 -0.83 -17.30 9.61
CA THR A 118 -1.99 -16.46 9.31
C THR A 118 -1.93 -15.15 10.07
N LEU A 119 -1.55 -15.18 11.35
CA LEU A 119 -1.38 -13.96 12.15
C LEU A 119 -0.23 -13.08 11.62
N ALA A 120 0.93 -13.66 11.36
CA ALA A 120 2.10 -12.93 10.87
C ALA A 120 1.83 -12.30 9.49
N PHE A 121 1.25 -13.07 8.57
CA PHE A 121 0.80 -12.58 7.27
C PHE A 121 -0.21 -11.45 7.42
N SER A 122 -1.24 -11.64 8.24
CA SER A 122 -2.28 -10.64 8.46
C SER A 122 -1.70 -9.34 9.04
N LEU A 123 -0.82 -9.41 10.05
CA LEU A 123 -0.15 -8.22 10.58
C LEU A 123 0.69 -7.51 9.53
N ALA A 124 1.39 -8.27 8.67
CA ALA A 124 2.17 -7.71 7.59
C ALA A 124 1.30 -6.97 6.58
N VAL A 125 0.26 -7.62 6.04
CA VAL A 125 -0.56 -7.02 4.98
C VAL A 125 -1.60 -6.02 5.49
N VAL A 126 -2.03 -6.10 6.75
CA VAL A 126 -3.00 -5.15 7.33
C VAL A 126 -2.31 -3.94 7.93
N ILE A 127 -1.09 -4.05 8.44
CA ILE A 127 -0.42 -2.95 9.15
C ILE A 127 0.81 -2.45 8.41
N LEU A 128 1.78 -3.34 8.15
CA LEU A 128 3.09 -2.93 7.65
C LEU A 128 3.02 -2.47 6.19
N ALA A 129 2.40 -3.27 5.32
CA ALA A 129 2.25 -2.95 3.90
C ALA A 129 1.49 -1.64 3.67
N PRO A 130 0.30 -1.38 4.28
CA PRO A 130 -0.40 -0.12 4.08
C PRO A 130 0.42 1.11 4.49
N VAL A 131 1.22 1.04 5.56
CA VAL A 131 2.08 2.17 5.93
C VAL A 131 3.18 2.40 4.90
N ALA A 132 3.89 1.34 4.50
CA ALA A 132 4.97 1.41 3.52
C ALA A 132 4.46 1.88 2.14
N GLU A 133 3.39 1.27 1.65
CA GLU A 133 2.79 1.57 0.36
C GLU A 133 2.22 2.99 0.32
N GLU A 134 1.50 3.46 1.34
CA GLU A 134 0.98 4.83 1.32
C GLU A 134 2.11 5.88 1.37
N ILE A 135 3.21 5.60 2.06
CA ILE A 135 4.42 6.44 2.02
C ILE A 135 4.98 6.51 0.59
N VAL A 136 5.07 5.38 -0.11
CA VAL A 136 5.62 5.32 -1.48
C VAL A 136 4.65 5.94 -2.48
N PHE A 137 3.42 5.42 -2.58
CA PHE A 137 2.49 5.76 -3.63
C PHE A 137 1.81 7.11 -3.43
N ARG A 138 1.23 7.35 -2.24
CA ARG A 138 0.55 8.63 -1.96
C ARG A 138 1.55 9.68 -1.53
N GLY A 139 2.58 9.26 -0.82
CA GLY A 139 3.64 10.15 -0.36
C GLY A 139 4.52 10.57 -1.52
N PHE A 140 5.49 9.74 -1.89
CA PHE A 140 6.57 10.15 -2.78
C PHE A 140 6.20 10.14 -4.26
N LEU A 141 5.60 9.08 -4.79
CA LEU A 141 5.25 8.97 -6.22
C LEU A 141 4.25 10.06 -6.62
N LEU A 142 3.14 10.17 -5.89
CA LEU A 142 2.13 11.18 -6.17
C LEU A 142 2.68 12.60 -6.00
N GLN A 143 3.52 12.86 -4.99
CA GLN A 143 4.15 14.16 -4.81
C GLN A 143 5.11 14.50 -5.97
N ALA A 144 5.95 13.56 -6.40
CA ALA A 144 6.82 13.74 -7.56
C ALA A 144 6.03 14.12 -8.82
N LEU A 145 4.94 13.39 -9.10
CA LEU A 145 4.07 13.70 -10.24
C LEU A 145 3.43 15.09 -10.12
N LEU A 146 2.94 15.47 -8.94
CA LEU A 146 2.36 16.80 -8.71
C LEU A 146 3.39 17.94 -8.85
N THR A 147 4.65 17.71 -8.48
CA THR A 147 5.74 18.67 -8.66
C THR A 147 6.12 18.81 -10.13
N MET A 148 6.14 17.70 -10.89
CA MET A 148 6.46 17.68 -12.32
C MET A 148 5.36 18.29 -13.20
N VAL A 149 4.09 17.99 -12.94
CA VAL A 149 2.93 18.47 -13.72
C VAL A 149 1.89 19.15 -12.81
N PRO A 150 2.21 20.37 -12.31
CA PRO A 150 1.35 21.07 -11.36
C PRO A 150 -0.04 21.35 -11.95
N GLY A 151 -1.06 21.23 -11.11
CA GLY A 151 -2.47 21.46 -11.50
C GLY A 151 -3.20 20.22 -12.06
N GLN A 152 -2.49 19.16 -12.43
CA GLN A 152 -3.08 17.96 -13.05
C GLN A 152 -3.43 16.85 -12.04
N ARG A 153 -4.11 17.21 -10.92
CA ARG A 153 -4.37 16.28 -9.81
C ARG A 153 -5.03 14.96 -10.25
N LEU A 154 -5.98 15.02 -11.17
CA LEU A 154 -6.68 13.84 -11.68
C LEU A 154 -5.73 12.92 -12.47
N ALA A 155 -4.92 13.48 -13.38
CA ALA A 155 -3.96 12.70 -14.15
C ALA A 155 -2.91 12.05 -13.26
N CYS A 156 -2.38 12.77 -12.26
CA CYS A 156 -1.43 12.22 -11.30
C CYS A 156 -2.06 11.08 -10.49
N ALA A 157 -3.30 11.25 -10.00
CA ALA A 157 -3.99 10.21 -9.24
C ALA A 157 -4.28 8.96 -10.10
N LEU A 158 -4.69 9.14 -11.36
CA LEU A 158 -4.90 8.05 -12.30
C LEU A 158 -3.59 7.30 -12.57
N LEU A 159 -2.50 8.02 -12.87
CA LEU A 159 -1.20 7.42 -13.12
C LEU A 159 -0.66 6.68 -11.90
N THR A 160 -0.71 7.29 -10.70
CA THR A 160 -0.35 6.62 -9.44
C THR A 160 -1.17 5.34 -9.25
N SER A 161 -2.46 5.36 -9.60
CA SER A 161 -3.34 4.20 -9.40
C SER A 161 -3.12 3.07 -10.40
N LEU A 162 -2.82 3.40 -11.65
CA LEU A 162 -2.45 2.41 -12.66
C LEU A 162 -1.09 1.78 -12.33
N ILE A 163 -0.11 2.58 -11.86
CA ILE A 163 1.18 2.06 -11.40
C ILE A 163 0.99 1.16 -10.17
N PHE A 164 0.20 1.60 -9.19
CA PHE A 164 -0.12 0.81 -8.00
C PHE A 164 -0.70 -0.55 -8.38
N ALA A 165 -1.78 -0.59 -9.18
CA ALA A 165 -2.38 -1.84 -9.61
C ALA A 165 -1.43 -2.69 -10.48
N GLY A 166 -0.70 -2.07 -11.41
CA GLY A 166 0.22 -2.76 -12.32
C GLY A 166 1.43 -3.42 -11.62
N LEU A 167 1.82 -2.93 -10.45
CA LEU A 167 2.88 -3.53 -9.64
C LEU A 167 2.39 -4.73 -8.79
N HIS A 168 1.08 -4.94 -8.68
CA HIS A 168 0.51 -6.11 -8.00
C HIS A 168 0.43 -7.32 -8.94
N THR A 169 1.58 -7.75 -9.45
CA THR A 169 1.72 -8.82 -10.46
C THR A 169 1.37 -10.22 -9.95
N GLN A 170 1.18 -10.37 -8.63
CA GLN A 170 0.74 -11.63 -8.01
C GLN A 170 -0.74 -11.96 -8.27
N TYR A 171 -1.55 -10.99 -8.69
CA TYR A 171 -2.97 -11.20 -9.01
C TYR A 171 -3.17 -11.46 -10.50
N VAL A 172 -4.04 -12.42 -10.82
CA VAL A 172 -4.22 -12.89 -12.21
C VAL A 172 -5.50 -12.36 -12.85
N HIS A 173 -6.51 -12.01 -12.06
CA HIS A 173 -7.79 -11.57 -12.60
C HIS A 173 -7.78 -10.07 -12.90
N LEU A 174 -8.22 -9.71 -14.11
CA LEU A 174 -8.37 -8.31 -14.51
C LEU A 174 -9.32 -7.55 -13.58
N GLN A 175 -10.36 -8.21 -13.08
CA GLN A 175 -11.31 -7.64 -12.13
C GLN A 175 -10.62 -7.18 -10.84
N THR A 176 -9.62 -7.94 -10.37
CA THR A 176 -8.82 -7.58 -9.19
C THR A 176 -7.95 -6.36 -9.47
N LEU A 177 -7.30 -6.28 -10.63
CA LEU A 177 -6.50 -5.10 -11.01
C LEU A 177 -7.37 -3.83 -11.15
N LEU A 178 -8.59 -3.96 -11.68
CA LEU A 178 -9.56 -2.87 -11.73
C LEU A 178 -10.03 -2.46 -10.32
N ALA A 179 -10.26 -3.43 -9.44
CA ALA A 179 -10.60 -3.16 -8.04
C ALA A 179 -9.47 -2.44 -7.29
N LEU A 180 -8.22 -2.85 -7.50
CA LEU A 180 -7.03 -2.17 -6.96
C LEU A 180 -6.86 -0.76 -7.51
N THR A 181 -7.14 -0.56 -8.80
CA THR A 181 -7.12 0.78 -9.40
C THR A 181 -8.18 1.68 -8.75
N ALA A 182 -9.40 1.18 -8.54
CA ALA A 182 -10.49 1.92 -7.91
C ALA A 182 -10.22 2.22 -6.43
N LEU A 183 -9.74 1.24 -5.67
CA LEU A 183 -9.25 1.44 -4.30
C LEU A 183 -8.17 2.53 -4.29
N SER A 184 -7.23 2.43 -5.24
CA SER A 184 -6.12 3.34 -5.28
C SER A 184 -6.54 4.79 -5.55
N LEU A 185 -7.50 4.99 -6.45
CA LEU A 185 -8.09 6.29 -6.71
C LEU A 185 -8.79 6.86 -5.47
N LEU A 186 -9.54 6.04 -4.74
CA LEU A 186 -10.20 6.45 -3.49
C LEU A 186 -9.18 6.92 -2.46
N LEU A 187 -8.05 6.22 -2.31
CA LEU A 187 -6.96 6.60 -1.40
C LEU A 187 -6.24 7.87 -1.86
N CYS A 188 -6.06 8.09 -3.17
CA CYS A 188 -5.56 9.37 -3.69
C CYS A 188 -6.52 10.54 -3.37
N LEU A 189 -7.83 10.34 -3.52
CA LEU A 189 -8.84 11.33 -3.12
C LEU A 189 -8.79 11.60 -1.61
N ALA A 190 -8.62 10.56 -0.80
CA ALA A 190 -8.46 10.69 0.64
C ALA A 190 -7.21 11.49 1.01
N ARG A 191 -6.08 11.28 0.30
CA ARG A 191 -4.86 12.08 0.47
C ARG A 191 -5.11 13.55 0.10
N PHE A 192 -5.75 13.83 -1.03
CA PHE A 192 -6.03 15.21 -1.45
C PHE A 192 -6.95 15.93 -0.48
N TYR A 193 -7.97 15.24 0.04
CA TYR A 193 -8.94 15.81 0.96
C TYR A 193 -8.35 16.06 2.36
N SER A 194 -7.63 15.07 2.90
CA SER A 194 -7.06 15.16 4.26
C SER A 194 -5.75 15.94 4.32
N GLY A 195 -5.07 16.11 3.18
CA GLY A 195 -3.77 16.75 3.09
C GLY A 195 -2.62 15.95 3.68
N GLY A 196 -2.81 14.67 4.06
CA GLY A 196 -1.74 13.84 4.62
C GLY A 196 -1.99 12.34 4.51
N LEU A 197 -1.07 11.55 5.05
CA LEU A 197 -1.06 10.08 4.86
C LEU A 197 -1.92 9.29 5.84
N LYS A 198 -2.25 9.81 7.03
CA LYS A 198 -2.98 8.99 8.02
C LYS A 198 -4.35 8.50 7.55
N LEU A 199 -5.12 9.35 6.87
CA LEU A 199 -6.45 8.96 6.37
C LEU A 199 -6.35 7.82 5.34
N PRO A 200 -5.59 7.94 4.24
CA PRO A 200 -5.46 6.83 3.30
C PRO A 200 -4.82 5.58 3.94
N VAL A 201 -3.85 5.73 4.86
CA VAL A 201 -3.30 4.58 5.61
C VAL A 201 -4.40 3.82 6.34
N VAL A 202 -5.23 4.49 7.15
CA VAL A 202 -6.30 3.81 7.91
C VAL A 202 -7.33 3.16 6.99
N LEU A 203 -7.69 3.79 5.88
CA LEU A 203 -8.61 3.22 4.89
C LEU A 203 -8.02 1.97 4.22
N HIS A 204 -6.73 2.01 3.89
CA HIS A 204 -6.03 0.88 3.30
C HIS A 204 -5.89 -0.28 4.30
N MET A 205 -5.54 0.00 5.57
CA MET A 205 -5.57 -1.00 6.65
C MET A 205 -6.95 -1.65 6.78
N LEU A 206 -8.03 -0.85 6.74
CA LEU A 206 -9.40 -1.36 6.82
C LEU A 206 -9.75 -2.26 5.63
N ASN A 207 -9.37 -1.86 4.40
CA ASN A 207 -9.56 -2.67 3.21
C ASN A 207 -8.88 -4.04 3.35
N ASN A 208 -7.60 -4.04 3.75
CA ASN A 208 -6.83 -5.27 3.87
C ASN A 208 -7.34 -6.14 5.02
N PHE A 209 -7.75 -5.53 6.13
CA PHE A 209 -8.36 -6.26 7.24
C PHE A 209 -9.63 -6.98 6.82
N ILE A 210 -10.55 -6.30 6.13
CA ILE A 210 -11.77 -6.93 5.59
C ILE A 210 -11.40 -8.07 4.63
N GLY A 211 -10.37 -7.85 3.81
CA GLY A 211 -9.82 -8.88 2.92
C GLY A 211 -9.40 -10.14 3.67
N VAL A 212 -8.58 -10.05 4.72
CA VAL A 212 -8.06 -11.22 5.44
C VAL A 212 -8.98 -11.77 6.53
N ALA A 213 -10.05 -11.05 6.91
CA ALA A 213 -10.94 -11.41 8.00
C ALA A 213 -11.53 -12.84 7.93
N PRO A 214 -11.94 -13.38 6.75
CA PRO A 214 -12.46 -14.74 6.67
C PRO A 214 -11.47 -15.81 7.13
N TRP A 215 -10.18 -15.64 6.83
CA TRP A 215 -9.13 -16.57 7.25
C TRP A 215 -8.85 -16.45 8.75
N LEU A 216 -8.76 -15.22 9.28
CA LEU A 216 -8.61 -15.01 10.72
C LEU A 216 -9.76 -15.66 11.51
N TRP A 217 -11.00 -15.53 11.03
CA TRP A 217 -12.15 -16.19 11.65
C TRP A 217 -12.01 -17.72 11.60
N ALA A 218 -11.69 -18.27 10.43
CA ALA A 218 -11.56 -19.72 10.25
C ALA A 218 -10.46 -20.34 11.13
N THR A 219 -9.36 -19.63 11.34
CA THR A 219 -8.20 -20.11 12.09
C THR A 219 -8.34 -20.00 13.60
N PHE A 220 -9.00 -18.94 14.12
CA PHE A 220 -8.98 -18.64 15.56
C PHE A 220 -10.34 -18.69 16.26
N LEU A 221 -11.44 -18.67 15.51
CA LEU A 221 -12.80 -18.46 16.05
C LEU A 221 -13.79 -19.55 15.61
N ARG A 222 -13.31 -20.63 15.00
CA ARG A 222 -14.07 -21.86 14.73
C ARG A 222 -13.96 -22.85 15.87
#